data_AF-A0A7G5BU94-F1
#
_entry.id   AF-A0A7G5BU94-F1
#
_cell.length_a   1.000
_cell.length_b   1.000
_cell.length_c   1.000
_cell.angle_alpha   90.00
_cell.angle_beta   90.00
_cell.angle_gamma   90.00
#
_symmetry.space_group_name_H-M   'P 1'
#
loop_
_entity.id
_entity.type
_entity.pdbx_description
1 polymer ?
#
loop_
_entity_poly.entity_id
_entity_poly.type
_entity_poly.pdbx_seq_one_letter_code
_entity_poly.pdbx_strand_id
1 'polypeptide(L)'
;MLMFGFIDINGNEIIAPEYNQTYSFLEGYACVQKGDKYYYINLKGELIDPGPYTHCRPFCSGLAPVFNQSSKLGWHIRLNHDY
;
A
#
# COMPACT_ATOMS: atom_id res chain seq x y z
N MET A 1 -3.00 -19.75 7.57
CA MET A 1 -3.78 -18.68 6.90
C MET A 1 -3.09 -18.39 5.59
N LEU A 2 -3.81 -18.25 4.48
CA LEU A 2 -3.19 -17.92 3.18
C LEU A 2 -2.77 -16.44 3.20
N MET A 3 -1.63 -16.14 2.59
CA MET A 3 -1.09 -14.80 2.44
C MET A 3 -1.10 -14.42 0.95
N PHE A 4 -1.13 -13.13 0.67
CA PHE A 4 -1.13 -12.56 -0.67
C PHE A 4 0.23 -11.95 -1.00
N GLY A 5 0.65 -12.14 -2.24
CA GLY A 5 1.80 -11.52 -2.88
C GLY A 5 1.40 -10.96 -4.24
N PHE A 6 2.37 -10.60 -5.06
CA PHE A 6 2.13 -10.05 -6.40
C PHE A 6 3.02 -10.74 -7.43
N ILE A 7 2.40 -11.08 -8.56
CA ILE A 7 3.06 -11.56 -9.77
C ILE A 7 2.94 -10.52 -10.88
N ASP A 8 3.85 -10.55 -11.84
CA ASP A 8 3.69 -9.82 -13.10
C ASP A 8 2.71 -10.54 -14.06
N ILE A 9 2.47 -9.94 -15.23
CA ILE A 9 1.60 -10.52 -16.27
C ILE A 9 2.12 -11.84 -16.86
N ASN A 10 3.41 -12.14 -16.68
CA ASN A 10 4.05 -13.36 -17.14
C ASN A 10 4.00 -14.46 -16.06
N GLY A 11 3.49 -14.16 -14.87
CA GLY A 11 3.42 -15.08 -13.75
C GLY A 11 4.68 -15.11 -12.87
N ASN A 12 5.63 -14.20 -13.09
CA ASN A 12 6.82 -14.10 -12.23
C ASN A 12 6.46 -13.47 -10.89
N GLU A 13 6.93 -14.06 -9.80
CA GLU A 13 6.80 -13.46 -8.46
C GLU A 13 7.64 -12.17 -8.38
N ILE A 14 6.97 -11.06 -8.07
CA ILE A 14 7.61 -9.75 -7.84
C ILE A 14 7.68 -9.48 -6.33
N ILE A 15 6.63 -9.85 -5.61
CA ILE A 15 6.52 -9.69 -4.16
C ILE A 15 5.99 -11.00 -3.58
N ALA A 16 6.79 -11.65 -2.74
CA ALA A 16 6.42 -12.90 -2.11
C ALA A 16 5.15 -12.75 -1.24
N PRO A 17 4.34 -13.82 -1.09
CA PRO A 17 3.16 -13.77 -0.23
C PRO A 17 3.50 -13.45 1.23
N GLU A 18 3.25 -12.21 1.66
CA GLU A 18 3.52 -11.74 3.02
C GLU A 18 2.39 -10.90 3.64
N TYR A 19 1.29 -10.71 2.91
CA TYR A 19 0.20 -9.82 3.31
C TYR A 19 -1.09 -10.57 3.58
N ASN A 20 -1.84 -10.13 4.59
CA ASN A 20 -3.16 -10.66 4.93
C ASN A 20 -4.22 -10.27 3.89
N GLN A 21 -4.07 -9.09 3.30
CA GLN A 21 -4.90 -8.53 2.23
C GLN A 21 -4.06 -7.59 1.38
N THR A 22 -4.43 -7.47 0.10
CA THR A 22 -3.82 -6.52 -0.83
C THR A 22 -4.88 -5.82 -1.66
N TYR A 23 -4.58 -4.61 -2.10
CA TYR A 23 -5.29 -3.91 -3.17
C TYR A 23 -4.42 -3.87 -4.42
N SER A 24 -5.05 -3.68 -5.59
CA SER A 24 -4.33 -3.49 -6.85
C SER A 24 -3.39 -2.29 -6.79
N PHE A 25 -2.28 -2.38 -7.52
CA PHE A 25 -1.43 -1.23 -7.78
C PHE A 25 -2.20 -0.17 -8.61
N LEU A 26 -2.24 1.06 -8.10
CA LEU A 26 -2.68 2.25 -8.83
C LEU A 26 -1.65 3.36 -8.62
N GLU A 27 -1.32 4.07 -9.69
CA GLU A 27 -0.30 5.16 -9.66
C GLU A 27 1.06 4.71 -9.11
N GLY A 28 1.40 3.43 -9.25
CA GLY A 28 2.67 2.85 -8.78
C GLY A 28 2.67 2.35 -7.33
N TYR A 29 1.54 2.45 -6.63
CA TYR A 29 1.42 2.06 -5.22
C TYR A 29 0.27 1.09 -4.96
N ALA A 30 0.45 0.18 -4.01
CA ALA A 30 -0.59 -0.71 -3.52
C ALA A 30 -0.76 -0.55 -2.01
N CYS A 31 -2.01 -0.59 -1.54
CA CYS A 31 -2.33 -0.69 -0.13
C CYS A 31 -2.30 -2.17 0.28
N VAL A 32 -1.58 -2.50 1.35
CA VAL A 32 -1.38 -3.88 1.81
C VAL A 32 -1.59 -3.99 3.32
N GLN A 33 -2.14 -5.11 3.77
CA GLN A 33 -2.37 -5.39 5.19
C GLN A 33 -1.32 -6.36 5.72
N LYS A 34 -0.64 -5.98 6.80
CA LYS A 34 0.28 -6.85 7.55
C LYS A 34 -0.11 -6.84 9.02
N GLY A 35 -0.66 -7.95 9.50
CA GLY A 35 -1.30 -8.03 10.81
C GLY A 35 -2.59 -7.21 10.85
N ASP A 36 -2.73 -6.33 11.84
CA ASP A 36 -3.86 -5.42 12.04
C ASP A 36 -3.65 -4.03 11.40
N LYS A 37 -2.53 -3.84 10.70
CA LYS A 37 -2.13 -2.55 10.13
C LYS A 37 -2.07 -2.58 8.61
N TYR A 38 -2.22 -1.41 8.04
CA TYR A 38 -2.13 -1.16 6.61
C TYR A 38 -0.93 -0.29 6.26
N TYR A 39 -0.33 -0.55 5.11
CA TYR A 39 0.83 0.16 4.57
C TYR A 39 0.64 0.40 3.08
N TYR A 40 1.38 1.36 2.52
CA TYR A 40 1.59 1.43 1.09
C TYR A 40 2.91 0.79 0.72
N ILE A 41 2.95 0.11 -0.43
CA ILE A 41 4.17 -0.37 -1.05
C ILE A 41 4.28 0.15 -2.49
N ASN A 42 5.50 0.32 -2.98
CA ASN A 42 5.74 0.56 -4.41
C ASN A 42 5.83 -0.76 -5.21
N LEU A 43 6.06 -0.65 -6.52
CA LEU A 43 6.19 -1.80 -7.43
C LEU A 43 7.35 -2.76 -7.10
N LYS A 44 8.30 -2.35 -6.25
CA LYS A 44 9.41 -3.19 -5.76
C LYS A 44 9.06 -3.88 -4.43
N GLY A 45 7.88 -3.64 -3.87
CA GLY A 45 7.49 -4.12 -2.55
C GLY A 45 8.05 -3.29 -1.38
N GLU A 46 8.67 -2.14 -1.66
CA GLU A 46 9.23 -1.28 -0.61
C GLU A 46 8.12 -0.51 0.09
N LEU A 47 8.11 -0.53 1.43
CA LEU A 47 7.15 0.22 2.24
C LEU A 47 7.32 1.73 2.05
N ILE A 48 6.20 2.43 1.97
CA ILE A 48 6.13 3.89 1.84
C ILE A 48 5.67 4.48 3.17
N ASP A 49 6.52 5.34 3.73
CA ASP A 49 6.23 6.13 4.92
C ASP A 49 5.13 7.18 4.65
N PRO A 50 4.35 7.63 5.66
CA PRO A 50 4.53 7.41 7.11
C PRO A 50 3.61 6.34 7.74
N GLY A 51 3.44 5.16 7.15
CA GLY A 51 2.68 4.08 7.80
C GLY A 51 3.20 3.71 9.21
N PRO A 52 2.46 2.94 10.02
CA PRO A 52 1.23 2.20 9.68
C PRO A 52 -0.07 2.99 9.78
N TYR A 53 -1.06 2.57 9.00
CA TYR A 53 -2.44 3.04 9.01
C TYR A 53 -3.37 1.99 9.62
N THR A 54 -4.54 2.41 10.11
CA THR A 54 -5.65 1.51 10.46
C THR A 54 -6.42 1.08 9.22
N HIS A 55 -6.49 1.95 8.19
CA HIS A 55 -7.05 1.65 6.88
C HIS A 55 -6.36 2.52 5.82
N CYS A 56 -6.13 1.97 4.63
CA CYS A 56 -5.80 2.76 3.44
C CYS A 56 -6.72 2.39 2.26
N ARG A 57 -6.82 3.30 1.29
CA ARG A 57 -7.42 3.02 -0.03
C ARG A 57 -6.38 3.23 -1.14
N PRO A 58 -6.61 2.70 -2.34
CA PRO A 58 -5.74 2.98 -3.49
C PRO A 58 -5.61 4.49 -3.77
N PHE A 59 -4.47 4.89 -4.34
CA PHE A 59 -4.26 6.25 -4.83
C PHE A 59 -5.16 6.56 -6.03
N CYS A 60 -5.58 7.82 -6.12
CA CYS A 60 -6.27 8.40 -7.26
C CYS A 60 -5.96 9.90 -7.32
N SER A 61 -5.47 10.38 -8.46
CA SER A 61 -5.05 11.76 -8.68
C SER A 61 -3.98 12.23 -7.68
N GLY A 62 -3.00 11.37 -7.36
CA GLY A 62 -1.91 11.68 -6.43
C GLY A 62 -2.32 11.77 -4.96
N LEU A 63 -3.52 11.31 -4.62
CA LEU A 63 -4.09 11.35 -3.26
C LEU A 63 -4.67 10.00 -2.88
N ALA A 64 -4.63 9.68 -1.58
CA ALA A 64 -5.31 8.51 -1.04
C ALA A 64 -5.85 8.78 0.37
N PRO A 65 -7.08 8.37 0.69
CA PRO A 65 -7.59 8.42 2.06
C PRO A 65 -6.94 7.36 2.93
N VAL A 66 -6.48 7.79 4.11
CA VAL A 66 -5.94 6.92 5.14
C VAL A 66 -6.57 7.23 6.50
N PHE A 67 -6.58 6.24 7.38
CA PHE A 67 -6.96 6.40 8.78
C PHE A 67 -5.78 6.00 9.66
N ASN A 68 -5.50 6.76 10.73
CA ASN A 68 -4.51 6.40 11.74
C ASN A 68 -5.15 6.52 13.14
N GLN A 69 -4.56 5.88 14.16
CA GLN A 69 -5.10 5.91 15.53
C GLN A 69 -4.80 7.23 16.27
N SER A 70 -3.78 7.98 15.85
CA SER A 70 -3.48 9.29 16.43
C SER A 70 -4.29 10.37 15.73
N SER A 71 -5.47 10.66 16.29
CA SER A 71 -6.45 11.76 16.13
C SER A 71 -6.10 13.04 15.31
N LYS A 72 -5.35 12.95 14.22
CA LYS A 72 -5.21 13.96 13.19
C LYS A 72 -5.89 13.37 11.97
N LEU A 73 -7.11 13.84 11.69
CA LEU A 73 -7.84 13.62 10.44
C LEU A 73 -6.86 13.72 9.26
N GLY A 74 -6.41 12.57 8.77
CA GLY A 74 -5.23 12.45 7.93
C GLY A 74 -5.61 12.39 6.47
N TRP A 75 -5.99 13.52 5.91
CA TRP A 75 -5.86 13.71 4.47
C TRP A 75 -4.43 14.17 4.20
N HIS A 76 -3.87 13.75 3.06
CA HIS A 76 -2.56 14.10 2.50
C HIS A 76 -1.40 13.15 2.82
N ILE A 77 -1.19 12.21 1.89
CA ILE A 77 0.17 11.89 1.44
C ILE A 77 0.27 12.48 0.03
N ARG A 78 1.14 13.47 -0.17
CA ARG A 78 1.57 13.92 -1.50
C ARG A 78 2.90 13.24 -1.75
N LEU A 79 2.92 12.23 -2.60
CA LEU A 79 4.17 11.66 -3.07
C LEU A 79 4.66 12.59 -4.19
N ASN A 80 5.72 13.35 -3.92
CA ASN A 80 6.40 14.09 -4.97
C ASN A 80 6.98 13.06 -5.94
N HIS A 81 6.48 13.06 -7.17
CA HIS A 81 7.04 12.29 -8.27
C HIS A 81 8.40 12.91 -8.63
N ASP A 82 9.48 12.36 -8.08
CA ASP A 82 10.78 12.47 -8.72
C ASP A 82 10.96 11.19 -9.54
N TYR A 83 10.77 11.34 -10.87
CA TYR A 83 10.99 10.31 -11.88
C TYR A 83 12.48 10.09 -12.14
#